data_AF-A0A5C2SA29-F1
#
_entry.id   AF-A0A5C2SA29-F1
#
_cell.length_a   1.000
_cell.length_b   1.000
_cell.length_c   1.000
_cell.angle_alpha   90.00
_cell.angle_beta   90.00
_cell.angle_gamma   90.00
#
_symmetry.space_group_name_H-M   'P 1'
#
loop_
_entity.id
_entity.type
_entity.pdbx_description
1 polymer ?
#
loop_
_entity_poly.entity_id
_entity_poly.type
_entity_poly.pdbx_seq_one_letter_code
_entity_poly.pdbx_strand_id
1 'polypeptide(L)'
;MVSVDAHKPVIDAAYQQVVEGEDPETALVDAIKSAAAQQDSVWRRLLEPVVGVRTQDQYLAQLRCTLDARRQTVDWRKRAKFWKGAAKEEGRHGDTVTPSVSALSDVAVVLPQDRQEKVQDM
;
A
#
# COMPACT_ATOMS: atom_id res chain seq x y z
N MET A 1 -20.81 5.11 23.47
CA MET A 1 -20.08 6.28 23.98
C MET A 1 -18.88 6.50 23.06
N VAL A 2 -18.95 7.47 22.16
CA VAL A 2 -17.83 7.80 21.26
C VAL A 2 -16.82 8.59 22.08
N SER A 3 -15.60 8.07 22.22
CA SER A 3 -14.53 8.79 22.92
C SER A 3 -14.07 9.94 22.03
N VAL A 4 -14.65 11.11 22.25
CA VAL A 4 -14.09 12.37 21.78
C VAL A 4 -12.66 12.45 22.38
N ASP A 5 -11.68 12.83 21.57
CA ASP A 5 -10.26 13.01 21.97
C ASP A 5 -9.37 11.77 22.17
N ALA A 6 -9.77 10.58 21.69
CA ALA A 6 -8.90 9.38 21.79
C ALA A 6 -7.51 9.54 21.11
N HIS A 7 -7.36 10.47 20.17
CA HIS A 7 -6.12 10.73 19.44
C HIS A 7 -5.10 11.57 20.21
N LYS A 8 -5.53 12.43 21.15
CA LYS A 8 -4.66 13.33 21.92
C LYS A 8 -3.47 12.62 22.58
N PRO A 9 -3.66 11.53 23.36
CA PRO A 9 -2.53 10.89 24.02
C PRO A 9 -1.49 10.29 23.05
N VAL A 10 -1.91 9.88 21.85
CA VAL A 10 -0.99 9.36 20.82
C VAL A 10 -0.20 10.49 20.17
N ILE A 11 -0.88 11.58 19.81
CA ILE A 11 -0.23 12.73 19.19
C ILE A 11 0.73 13.40 20.16
N ASP A 12 0.33 13.57 21.42
CA ASP A 12 1.18 14.19 22.45
C ASP A 12 2.44 13.36 22.69
N ALA A 13 2.32 12.03 22.77
CA ALA A 13 3.46 11.13 22.94
C ALA A 13 4.40 11.13 21.71
N ALA A 14 3.84 11.05 20.50
CA ALA A 14 4.63 11.10 19.27
C ALA A 14 5.35 12.45 19.12
N TYR A 15 4.68 13.55 19.46
CA TYR A 15 5.27 14.89 19.42
C TYR A 15 6.48 15.01 20.35
N GLN A 16 6.39 14.51 21.58
CA GLN A 16 7.52 14.51 22.52
C GLN A 16 8.73 13.75 21.96
N GLN A 17 8.52 12.57 21.39
CA GLN A 17 9.59 11.77 20.80
C GLN A 17 10.25 12.46 19.59
N VAL A 18 9.46 13.12 18.75
CA VAL A 18 10.01 13.91 17.63
C VAL A 18 10.82 15.10 18.13
N VAL A 19 10.39 15.77 19.20
CA VAL A 19 11.15 16.85 19.84
C VAL A 19 12.46 16.33 20.44
N GLU A 20 12.48 15.09 20.92
CA GLU A 20 13.67 14.39 21.41
C GLU A 20 14.61 13.92 20.27
N GLY A 21 14.19 14.04 19.02
CA GLY A 21 15.01 13.75 17.83
C GLY A 21 14.75 12.38 17.19
N GLU A 22 13.69 11.66 17.60
CA GLU A 22 13.26 10.43 16.95
C GLU A 22 12.66 10.70 15.56
N ASP A 23 12.76 9.70 14.69
CA ASP A 23 12.12 9.73 13.39
C ASP A 23 10.58 9.85 13.54
N PRO A 24 9.90 10.77 12.82
CA PRO A 24 8.47 11.01 13.00
C PRO A 24 7.57 9.80 12.75
N GLU A 25 7.91 8.95 11.78
CA GLU A 25 7.14 7.76 11.47
C GLU A 25 7.30 6.73 12.59
N THR A 26 8.54 6.53 13.04
CA THR A 26 8.87 5.64 14.17
C THR A 26 8.18 6.08 15.45
N ALA A 27 8.26 7.37 15.78
CA ALA A 27 7.64 7.96 16.95
C ALA A 27 6.11 7.80 16.96
N LEU A 28 5.47 8.03 15.81
CA LEU A 28 4.02 7.85 15.67
C LEU A 28 3.61 6.39 15.84
N VAL A 29 4.33 5.47 15.19
CA VAL A 29 4.07 4.03 15.27
C VAL A 29 4.22 3.53 16.70
N ASP A 30 5.25 3.97 17.42
CA ASP A 30 5.49 3.53 18.80
C ASP A 30 4.50 4.14 19.80
N ALA A 31 4.08 5.39 19.59
CA ALA A 31 2.98 5.99 20.35
C ALA A 31 1.65 5.21 20.17
N ILE A 32 1.33 4.80 18.94
CA ILE A 32 0.15 3.99 18.64
C ILE A 32 0.24 2.61 19.29
N LYS A 33 1.38 1.92 19.18
CA LYS A 33 1.60 0.61 19.84
C LYS A 33 1.44 0.72 21.35
N SER A 34 2.01 1.75 21.95
CA SER A 34 1.94 2.02 23.39
C SER A 34 0.49 2.28 23.83
N ALA A 35 -0.26 3.06 23.06
CA ALA A 35 -1.68 3.29 23.31
C ALA A 35 -2.52 2.02 23.13
N ALA A 36 -2.21 1.16 22.16
CA ALA A 36 -2.92 -0.10 21.93
C ALA A 36 -2.63 -1.18 23.01
N ALA A 37 -1.47 -1.10 23.68
CA ALA A 37 -1.12 -2.02 24.75
C ALA A 37 -1.95 -1.81 26.04
N GLN A 38 -2.43 -0.58 26.28
CA GLN A 38 -3.23 -0.25 27.45
C GLN A 38 -4.60 -0.95 27.42
N GLN A 39 -5.00 -1.62 28.51
CA GLN A 39 -6.23 -2.43 28.56
C GLN A 39 -7.52 -1.62 28.30
N ASP A 40 -7.58 -0.39 28.78
CA ASP A 40 -8.80 0.44 28.69
C ASP A 40 -8.78 1.44 27.52
N SER A 41 -7.76 1.37 26.67
CA SER A 41 -7.58 2.31 25.57
C SER A 41 -8.57 2.07 24.42
N VAL A 42 -9.06 3.17 23.85
CA VAL A 42 -9.89 3.16 22.63
C VAL A 42 -9.10 2.58 21.45
N TRP A 43 -7.78 2.80 21.41
CA TRP A 43 -6.90 2.24 20.40
C TRP A 43 -6.84 0.72 20.45
N ARG A 44 -6.98 0.11 21.63
CA ARG A 44 -7.07 -1.35 21.76
C ARG A 44 -8.37 -1.93 21.19
N ARG A 45 -9.46 -1.14 21.20
CA ARG A 45 -10.74 -1.54 20.61
C ARG A 45 -10.76 -1.32 19.10
N LEU A 46 -10.08 -0.28 18.62
CA LEU A 46 -9.96 0.05 17.19
C LEU A 46 -8.96 -0.87 16.48
N LEU A 47 -7.79 -1.02 17.09
CA LEU A 47 -6.75 -1.93 16.67
C LEU A 47 -6.88 -3.13 17.61
N GLU A 48 -7.75 -4.07 17.23
CA GLU A 48 -7.79 -5.37 17.87
C GLU A 48 -6.33 -5.84 17.98
N PRO A 49 -5.81 -6.10 19.20
CA PRO A 49 -4.38 -6.26 19.38
C PRO A 49 -3.92 -7.35 18.43
N VAL A 50 -3.07 -6.99 17.46
CA VAL A 50 -2.29 -7.98 16.70
C VAL A 50 -1.19 -8.48 17.65
N VAL A 51 -1.63 -9.06 18.76
CA VAL A 51 -0.80 -9.49 19.87
C VAL A 51 -1.18 -10.94 20.10
N GLY A 52 -0.42 -11.80 19.43
CA GLY A 52 -0.61 -13.25 19.45
C GLY A 52 0.19 -13.89 18.32
N VAL A 53 0.62 -15.13 18.55
CA VAL A 53 1.16 -15.96 17.48
C VAL A 53 0.07 -16.08 16.41
N ARG A 54 0.36 -15.65 15.17
CA ARG A 54 -0.57 -15.81 14.04
C ARG A 54 -1.06 -17.25 14.05
N THR A 55 -2.38 -17.43 14.12
CA THR A 55 -2.94 -18.78 14.03
C THR A 55 -2.62 -19.33 12.63
N GLN A 56 -2.51 -20.65 12.52
CA GLN A 56 -2.27 -21.31 11.24
C GLN A 56 -3.27 -20.85 10.16
N ASP A 57 -4.53 -20.63 10.55
CA ASP A 57 -5.57 -20.14 9.66
C ASP A 57 -5.32 -18.72 9.15
N GLN A 58 -4.82 -17.82 10.01
CA GLN A 58 -4.47 -16.46 9.61
C GLN A 58 -3.28 -16.45 8.64
N TYR A 59 -2.30 -17.33 8.85
CA TYR A 59 -1.18 -17.50 7.92
C TYR A 59 -1.66 -18.03 6.56
N LEU A 60 -2.53 -19.05 6.56
CA LEU A 60 -3.12 -19.59 5.34
C LEU A 60 -3.98 -18.55 4.61
N ALA A 61 -4.76 -17.74 5.34
CA ALA A 61 -5.53 -16.65 4.77
C ALA A 61 -4.64 -15.61 4.09
N GLN A 62 -3.55 -15.18 4.74
CA GLN A 62 -2.61 -14.24 4.16
C GLN A 62 -1.92 -14.82 2.90
N LEU A 63 -1.53 -16.10 2.95
CA LEU A 63 -0.94 -16.78 1.80
C LEU A 63 -1.90 -16.78 0.61
N ARG A 64 -3.18 -17.12 0.84
CA ARG A 64 -4.23 -17.07 -0.18
C ARG A 64 -4.39 -15.67 -0.76
N CYS A 65 -4.54 -14.65 0.09
CA CYS A 65 -4.64 -13.26 -0.37
C CYS A 65 -3.45 -12.85 -1.24
N THR A 66 -2.23 -13.26 -0.87
CA THR A 66 -1.01 -12.95 -1.62
C THR A 66 -0.99 -13.64 -2.98
N LEU A 67 -1.39 -14.91 -3.04
CA LEU A 67 -1.47 -15.68 -4.28
C LEU A 67 -2.57 -15.14 -5.20
N ASP A 68 -3.72 -14.79 -4.65
CA ASP A 68 -4.85 -14.22 -5.39
C ASP A 68 -4.49 -12.85 -5.96
N ALA A 69 -3.84 -11.98 -5.18
CA ALA A 69 -3.36 -10.68 -5.65
C ALA A 69 -2.35 -10.83 -6.83
N ARG A 70 -1.44 -11.82 -6.76
CA ARG A 70 -0.51 -12.11 -7.86
C ARG A 70 -1.24 -12.56 -9.12
N ARG A 71 -2.21 -13.46 -8.98
CA ARG A 71 -3.03 -13.93 -10.10
C ARG A 71 -3.79 -12.78 -10.74
N GLN A 72 -4.48 -11.96 -9.93
CA GLN A 72 -5.21 -10.79 -10.40
C GLN A 72 -4.30 -9.80 -11.13
N THR A 73 -3.10 -9.54 -10.60
CA THR A 73 -2.11 -8.66 -11.24
C THR A 73 -1.70 -9.16 -12.62
N VAL A 74 -1.45 -10.47 -12.77
CA VAL A 74 -1.10 -11.08 -14.06
C VAL A 74 -2.28 -10.96 -15.04
N ASP A 75 -3.49 -11.26 -14.60
CA ASP A 75 -4.69 -11.17 -15.45
C ASP A 75 -4.98 -9.72 -15.86
N TRP A 76 -4.74 -8.76 -14.98
CA TRP A 76 -4.87 -7.34 -15.28
C TRP A 76 -3.81 -6.90 -16.31
N ARG A 77 -2.54 -7.33 -16.16
CA ARG A 77 -1.48 -7.06 -17.14
C ARG A 77 -1.80 -7.64 -18.52
N LYS A 78 -2.35 -8.85 -18.59
CA LYS A 78 -2.76 -9.46 -19.86
C LYS A 78 -3.87 -8.64 -20.54
N ARG A 79 -4.89 -8.25 -19.77
CA ARG A 79 -5.98 -7.39 -20.26
C ARG A 79 -5.45 -6.03 -20.74
N ALA A 80 -4.62 -5.38 -19.95
CA ALA A 80 -4.00 -4.11 -20.32
C ALA A 80 -3.16 -4.23 -21.60
N LYS A 81 -2.37 -5.31 -21.75
CA LYS A 81 -1.58 -5.56 -22.97
C LYS A 81 -2.48 -5.77 -24.19
N PHE A 82 -3.56 -6.54 -24.05
CA PHE A 82 -4.53 -6.76 -25.12
C PHE A 82 -5.14 -5.43 -25.58
N TRP A 83 -5.68 -4.64 -24.64
CA TRP A 83 -6.29 -3.35 -24.97
C TRP A 83 -5.28 -2.35 -25.55
N LYS A 84 -4.03 -2.36 -25.07
CA LYS A 84 -2.94 -1.54 -25.65
C LYS A 84 -2.60 -1.96 -27.08
N GLY A 85 -2.65 -3.26 -27.39
CA GLY A 85 -2.47 -3.78 -28.75
C GLY A 85 -3.62 -3.37 -29.66
N ALA A 86 -4.86 -3.62 -29.23
CA ALA A 86 -6.07 -3.24 -29.97
C ALA A 86 -6.12 -1.74 -30.28
N ALA A 87 -5.80 -0.88 -29.30
CA ALA A 87 -5.76 0.57 -29.49
C ALA A 87 -4.67 1.04 -30.46
N LYS A 88 -3.59 0.27 -30.66
CA LYS A 88 -2.51 0.58 -31.60
C LYS A 88 -2.79 0.08 -33.01
N GLU A 89 -3.49 -1.05 -33.15
CA GLU A 89 -3.78 -1.67 -34.45
C GLU A 89 -5.02 -1.07 -35.13
N GLU A 90 -6.02 -0.63 -34.36
CA GLU A 90 -7.18 0.06 -34.90
C GLU A 90 -6.87 1.56 -35.04
N GLY A 91 -6.52 2.02 -36.25
CA GLY A 91 -6.37 3.45 -36.60
C GLY A 91 -7.65 4.29 -36.37
N ARG A 92 -8.71 3.68 -35.83
CA ARG A 92 -9.99 4.25 -35.41
C ARG A 92 -9.95 4.95 -34.05
N HIS A 93 -8.87 4.81 -33.28
CA HIS A 93 -8.75 5.35 -31.92
C HIS A 93 -7.66 6.42 -31.77
N GLY A 94 -7.17 6.98 -32.88
CA GLY A 94 -6.19 8.07 -32.88
C GLY A 94 -6.64 9.30 -32.08
N ASP A 95 -7.96 9.55 -32.04
CA ASP A 95 -8.57 10.66 -31.28
C ASP A 95 -9.07 10.25 -29.89
N THR A 96 -9.00 8.96 -29.52
CA THR A 96 -9.41 8.48 -28.20
C THR A 96 -8.29 8.79 -27.20
N VAL A 97 -8.42 9.92 -26.51
CA VAL A 97 -7.52 10.34 -25.43
C VAL A 97 -7.51 9.28 -24.32
N THR A 98 -6.50 8.42 -24.31
CA THR A 98 -6.16 7.62 -23.14
C THR A 98 -5.49 8.54 -22.11
N PRO A 99 -5.73 8.35 -20.80
CA PRO A 99 -5.08 9.16 -19.77
C PRO A 99 -3.56 9.15 -20.01
N SER A 100 -2.98 10.34 -20.11
CA SER A 100 -1.59 10.56 -20.54
C SER A 100 -0.60 9.72 -19.70
N VAL A 101 0.54 9.39 -20.29
CA VAL A 101 1.64 8.62 -19.68
C VAL A 101 2.04 9.15 -18.29
N SER A 102 1.87 10.46 -18.06
CA SER A 102 2.04 11.16 -16.78
C SER A 102 1.21 10.59 -15.63
N ALA A 103 0.07 9.94 -15.91
CA ALA A 103 -0.78 9.30 -14.89
C ALA A 103 -0.31 7.89 -14.48
N LEU A 104 0.64 7.30 -15.22
CA LEU A 104 1.18 5.94 -14.97
C LEU A 104 2.61 5.96 -14.41
N SER A 105 3.27 7.12 -14.38
CA SER A 105 4.64 7.29 -13.90
C SER A 105 4.81 7.10 -12.39
N ASP A 106 3.74 7.13 -11.60
CA ASP A 106 3.80 6.87 -10.15
C ASP A 106 3.98 5.38 -9.81
N VAL A 107 3.86 4.48 -10.80
CA VAL A 107 4.13 3.05 -10.62
C VAL A 107 5.47 2.70 -11.27
N ALA A 108 6.56 3.21 -10.69
CA ALA A 108 7.91 2.87 -11.12
C ALA A 108 8.22 1.40 -10.79
N VAL A 109 8.09 0.52 -11.78
CA VAL A 109 8.63 -0.83 -11.71
C VAL A 109 10.09 -0.76 -12.16
N VAL A 110 11.03 -0.99 -11.24
CA VAL A 110 12.45 -1.13 -11.58
C VAL A 110 12.61 -2.30 -12.54
N LEU A 111 12.88 -2.00 -13.81
CA LEU A 111 13.18 -3.00 -14.83
C LEU A 111 14.68 -3.35 -14.78
N PRO A 112 15.06 -4.64 -14.98
CA PRO A 112 16.45 -5.03 -15.18
C PRO A 112 17.08 -4.34 -16.41
N GLN A 113 18.39 -4.06 -16.37
CA GLN A 113 19.12 -3.27 -17.38
C GLN A 113 18.89 -3.74 -18.82
N ASP A 114 18.95 -5.05 -19.07
CA ASP A 114 18.75 -5.64 -20.41
C ASP A 114 17.39 -5.27 -21.05
N ARG A 115 16.38 -4.94 -20.22
CA ARG A 115 15.05 -4.52 -20.67
C ARG A 115 14.90 -3.01 -20.77
N GLN A 116 15.76 -2.24 -20.11
CA GLN A 116 15.79 -0.78 -20.23
C GLN A 116 16.43 -0.38 -21.56
N GLU A 117 17.53 -1.02 -21.95
CA GLU A 117 18.24 -0.76 -23.20
C GLU A 117 17.33 -0.96 -24.41
N LYS A 118 16.55 -2.05 -24.45
CA LYS A 118 15.59 -2.32 -25.53
C LYS A 118 14.41 -1.35 -25.63
N VAL A 119 14.13 -0.58 -24.57
CA VAL A 119 13.05 0.42 -24.57
C VAL A 119 13.57 1.79 -25.02
N GLN A 120 14.86 2.06 -24.83
CA GLN A 120 15.50 3.31 -25.27
C GLN A 120 15.96 3.29 -26.74
N ASP A 121 16.16 2.09 -27.30
CA ASP A 121 16.54 1.88 -28.71
C ASP A 121 15.34 1.86 -29.70
N MET A 122 14.12 2.14 -29.23
CA MET A 122 12.89 2.28 -30.03
C MET A 122 12.37 3.72 -30.01
#